data_AF-A0A6M8PIC8-F1
#
_entry.id   AF-A0A6M8PIC8-F1
#
_cell.length_a   1.000
_cell.length_b   1.000
_cell.length_c   1.000
_cell.angle_alpha   90.00
_cell.angle_beta   90.00
_cell.angle_gamma   90.00
#
_symmetry.space_group_name_H-M   'P 1'
#
loop_
_entity.id
_entity.type
_entity.pdbx_description
1 polymer ?
#
loop_
_entity_poly.entity_id
_entity_poly.type
_entity_poly.pdbx_seq_one_letter_code
_entity_poly.pdbx_strand_id
1 'polypeptide(L)'
;MSSPLQRQQLWANAPFALITDTGIDARPEIPRDHYAYELARMMAHIHNLLLRALNASYNQCLSVRPDTPETRDFLVFNQCLYSMLKSHHDQEEESLFPAFGQVTGNPDVMAVNVQEHKRFETELQNFRDYIFDTDPKAYSGTQLKSLLECLGPLVQEHLHHEIATLLDLHVVDSKALKGVFGMAQRGSSGEPHDIFNDASLSRELCPAVAQMDGGLAIPWCMAICAKRLLGKPASSAISKPVESLIG
;
A
#
# COMPACT_ATOMS: atom_id res chain seq x y z
N MET A 1 -11.76 -27.09 -16.31
CA MET A 1 -10.49 -27.07 -15.53
C MET A 1 -9.68 -25.88 -15.98
N SER A 2 -9.39 -24.92 -15.11
CA SER A 2 -8.60 -23.71 -15.45
C SER A 2 -7.15 -24.08 -15.77
N SER A 3 -6.53 -23.37 -16.70
CA SER A 3 -5.14 -23.60 -17.11
C SER A 3 -4.16 -23.37 -15.95
N PRO A 4 -2.92 -23.93 -15.99
CA PRO A 4 -1.92 -23.69 -14.95
C PRO A 4 -1.61 -22.20 -14.72
N LEU A 5 -1.60 -21.39 -15.77
CA LEU A 5 -1.47 -19.92 -15.69
C LEU A 5 -2.68 -19.27 -15.03
N GLN A 6 -3.90 -19.74 -15.32
CA GLN A 6 -5.11 -19.27 -14.63
C GLN A 6 -5.10 -19.65 -13.14
N ARG A 7 -4.58 -20.84 -12.78
CA ARG A 7 -4.38 -21.25 -11.38
C ARG A 7 -3.31 -20.41 -10.68
N GLN A 8 -2.22 -20.06 -11.36
CA GLN A 8 -1.18 -19.15 -10.86
C GLN A 8 -1.66 -17.70 -10.70
N GLN A 9 -2.71 -17.27 -11.40
CA GLN A 9 -3.30 -15.94 -11.19
C GLN A 9 -4.34 -15.92 -10.05
N LEU A 10 -5.00 -17.05 -9.77
CA LEU A 10 -6.08 -17.15 -8.79
C LEU A 10 -5.62 -16.93 -7.33
N TRP A 11 -4.39 -17.31 -6.96
CA TRP A 11 -3.95 -17.26 -5.55
C TRP A 11 -3.77 -15.83 -5.00
N ALA A 12 -3.60 -14.82 -5.87
CA ALA A 12 -3.41 -13.42 -5.47
C ALA A 12 -4.49 -12.49 -6.02
N ASN A 13 -5.28 -12.89 -7.03
CA ASN A 13 -6.26 -12.02 -7.67
C ASN A 13 -7.71 -12.29 -7.23
N ALA A 14 -7.93 -13.26 -6.34
CA ALA A 14 -9.24 -13.65 -5.81
C ALA A 14 -9.10 -14.19 -4.36
N PRO A 15 -10.16 -14.18 -3.53
CA PRO A 15 -11.55 -13.81 -3.86
C PRO A 15 -11.81 -12.30 -3.92
N PHE A 16 -10.97 -11.48 -3.31
CA PHE A 16 -11.16 -10.04 -3.27
C PHE A 16 -10.72 -9.42 -4.59
N ALA A 17 -11.67 -8.81 -5.29
CA ALA A 17 -11.51 -8.37 -6.67
C ALA A 17 -10.51 -7.21 -6.76
N LEU A 18 -9.54 -7.35 -7.66
CA LEU A 18 -8.60 -6.29 -8.01
C LEU A 18 -9.30 -5.14 -8.74
N ILE A 19 -8.76 -3.93 -8.59
CA ILE A 19 -9.15 -2.76 -9.35
C ILE A 19 -8.56 -2.91 -10.75
N THR A 20 -9.42 -3.14 -11.73
CA THR A 20 -9.03 -3.32 -13.14
C THR A 20 -9.43 -2.14 -14.02
N ASP A 21 -10.31 -1.29 -13.50
CA ASP A 21 -10.80 -0.07 -14.13
C ASP A 21 -10.87 1.03 -13.08
N THR A 22 -10.34 2.21 -13.39
CA THR A 22 -10.46 3.37 -12.51
C THR A 22 -11.79 4.11 -12.69
N GLY A 23 -12.59 3.74 -13.70
CA GLY A 23 -13.84 4.39 -14.07
C GLY A 23 -13.68 5.61 -14.98
N ILE A 24 -12.45 5.95 -15.38
CA ILE A 24 -12.15 7.18 -16.14
C ILE A 24 -12.83 7.21 -17.52
N ASP A 25 -13.06 6.06 -18.14
CA ASP A 25 -13.70 5.96 -19.46
C ASP A 25 -15.19 6.30 -19.43
N ALA A 26 -15.82 6.17 -18.27
CA ALA A 26 -17.20 6.60 -18.04
C ALA A 26 -17.31 8.10 -17.66
N ARG A 27 -16.19 8.83 -17.53
CA ARG A 27 -16.12 10.21 -17.04
C ARG A 27 -15.47 11.15 -18.07
N PRO A 28 -16.15 11.44 -19.21
CA PRO A 28 -15.59 12.24 -20.30
C PRO A 28 -15.30 13.69 -19.92
N GLU A 29 -15.88 14.19 -18.84
CA GLU A 29 -15.64 15.52 -18.29
C GLU A 29 -14.25 15.67 -17.63
N ILE A 30 -13.56 14.57 -17.36
CA ILE A 30 -12.23 14.56 -16.73
C ILE A 30 -11.15 14.55 -17.82
N PRO A 31 -10.31 15.61 -17.93
CA PRO A 31 -9.21 15.61 -18.87
C PRO A 31 -8.21 14.49 -18.56
N ARG A 32 -7.73 13.79 -19.61
CA ARG A 32 -6.81 12.64 -19.43
C ARG A 32 -5.39 13.03 -19.03
N ASP A 33 -5.07 14.31 -19.17
CA ASP A 33 -3.84 14.92 -18.67
C ASP A 33 -4.03 15.59 -17.29
N HIS A 34 -5.23 15.49 -16.68
CA HIS A 34 -5.48 15.99 -15.34
C HIS A 34 -4.82 15.12 -14.28
N TYR A 35 -4.22 15.73 -13.26
CA TYR A 35 -3.50 15.00 -12.21
C TYR A 35 -4.40 14.10 -11.35
N ALA A 36 -5.70 14.42 -11.24
CA ALA A 36 -6.69 13.54 -10.59
C ALA A 36 -6.73 12.14 -11.21
N TYR A 37 -6.56 12.02 -12.54
CA TYR A 37 -6.49 10.71 -13.18
C TYR A 37 -5.20 9.97 -12.82
N GLU A 38 -4.05 10.67 -12.81
CA GLU A 38 -2.78 10.06 -12.38
C GLU A 38 -2.84 9.61 -10.92
N LEU A 39 -3.43 10.42 -10.04
CA LEU A 39 -3.65 10.10 -8.63
C LEU A 39 -4.49 8.82 -8.46
N ALA A 40 -5.63 8.74 -9.16
CA ALA A 40 -6.50 7.56 -9.15
C ALA A 40 -5.76 6.29 -9.64
N ARG A 41 -4.92 6.41 -10.68
CA ARG A 41 -4.10 5.29 -11.17
C ARG A 41 -3.06 4.85 -10.14
N MET A 42 -2.33 5.80 -9.56
CA MET A 42 -1.33 5.53 -8.53
C MET A 42 -1.97 4.82 -7.33
N MET A 43 -3.14 5.30 -6.90
CA MET A 43 -3.86 4.70 -5.78
C MET A 43 -4.35 3.30 -6.10
N ALA A 44 -4.94 3.09 -7.29
CA ALA A 44 -5.34 1.76 -7.74
C ALA A 44 -4.17 0.76 -7.77
N HIS A 45 -2.95 1.20 -8.04
CA HIS A 45 -1.76 0.35 -7.96
C HIS A 45 -1.40 -0.06 -6.52
N ILE A 46 -1.44 0.89 -5.58
CA ILE A 46 -1.20 0.63 -4.14
C ILE A 46 -2.29 -0.30 -3.60
N HIS A 47 -3.55 -0.02 -3.90
CA HIS A 47 -4.70 -0.83 -3.49
C HIS A 47 -4.62 -2.26 -4.02
N ASN A 48 -4.17 -2.43 -5.27
CA ASN A 48 -3.94 -3.75 -5.84
C ASN A 48 -2.76 -4.51 -5.23
N LEU A 49 -1.83 -3.84 -4.54
CA LEU A 49 -0.82 -4.51 -3.73
C LEU A 49 -1.45 -5.04 -2.44
N LEU A 50 -2.25 -4.21 -1.75
CA LEU A 50 -2.98 -4.57 -0.54
C LEU A 50 -3.95 -5.74 -0.78
N LEU A 51 -4.77 -5.66 -1.82
CA LEU A 51 -5.72 -6.72 -2.21
C LEU A 51 -5.01 -8.04 -2.53
N ARG A 52 -3.83 -8.00 -3.17
CA ARG A 52 -3.05 -9.21 -3.46
C ARG A 52 -2.52 -9.85 -2.19
N ALA A 53 -2.01 -9.07 -1.25
CA ALA A 53 -1.55 -9.58 0.04
C ALA A 53 -2.71 -10.16 0.86
N LEU A 54 -3.87 -9.51 0.85
CA LEU A 54 -5.10 -10.00 1.48
C LEU A 54 -5.59 -11.32 0.86
N ASN A 55 -5.63 -11.41 -0.47
CA ASN A 55 -5.96 -12.64 -1.19
C ASN A 55 -4.97 -13.77 -0.90
N ALA A 56 -3.67 -13.48 -0.85
CA ALA A 56 -2.66 -14.46 -0.50
C ALA A 56 -2.86 -15.00 0.91
N SER A 57 -3.16 -14.14 1.89
CA SER A 57 -3.51 -14.56 3.24
C SER A 57 -4.74 -15.47 3.25
N TYR A 58 -5.82 -15.03 2.59
CA TYR A 58 -7.08 -15.77 2.51
C TYR A 58 -6.90 -17.16 1.91
N ASN A 59 -6.14 -17.26 0.82
CA ASN A 59 -5.97 -18.52 0.09
C ASN A 59 -5.04 -19.51 0.81
N GLN A 60 -4.07 -19.02 1.60
CA GLN A 60 -3.09 -19.88 2.26
C GLN A 60 -3.47 -20.29 3.68
N CYS A 61 -4.35 -19.55 4.35
CA CYS A 61 -4.63 -19.75 5.78
C CYS A 61 -5.02 -21.20 6.16
N LEU A 62 -5.75 -21.93 5.33
CA LEU A 62 -6.15 -23.32 5.63
C LEU A 62 -5.05 -24.36 5.35
N SER A 63 -4.05 -24.01 4.54
CA SER A 63 -2.98 -24.93 4.12
C SER A 63 -1.78 -24.91 5.09
N VAL A 64 -1.69 -23.88 5.92
CA VAL A 64 -0.61 -23.68 6.89
C VAL A 64 -0.85 -24.53 8.14
N ARG A 65 0.15 -25.31 8.56
CA ARG A 65 0.05 -26.26 9.67
C ARG A 65 0.58 -25.65 10.97
N PRO A 66 -0.14 -25.76 12.11
CA PRO A 66 0.33 -25.23 13.39
C PRO A 66 1.68 -25.80 13.81
N ASP A 67 2.42 -25.02 14.62
CA ASP A 67 3.74 -25.34 15.19
C ASP A 67 4.84 -25.67 14.16
N THR A 68 4.82 -25.05 12.98
CA THR A 68 5.88 -25.18 11.98
C THR A 68 6.61 -23.85 11.72
N PRO A 69 7.82 -23.86 11.14
CA PRO A 69 8.47 -22.65 10.65
C PRO A 69 7.57 -21.84 9.70
N GLU A 70 6.84 -22.51 8.81
CA GLU A 70 5.93 -21.85 7.85
C GLU A 70 4.80 -21.11 8.57
N THR A 71 4.29 -21.61 9.70
CA THR A 71 3.29 -20.87 10.49
C THR A 71 3.88 -19.60 11.11
N ARG A 72 5.13 -19.63 11.58
CA ARG A 72 5.81 -18.44 12.10
C ARG A 72 5.94 -17.38 11.01
N ASP A 73 6.44 -17.78 9.85
CA ASP A 73 6.60 -16.91 8.69
C ASP A 73 5.25 -16.38 8.19
N PHE A 74 4.21 -17.21 8.23
CA PHE A 74 2.87 -16.81 7.80
C PHE A 74 2.18 -15.84 8.76
N LEU A 75 2.38 -15.97 10.08
CA LEU A 75 1.93 -14.96 11.04
C LEU A 75 2.64 -13.63 10.80
N VAL A 76 3.96 -13.66 10.57
CA VAL A 76 4.74 -12.47 10.22
C VAL A 76 4.27 -11.83 8.91
N PHE A 77 4.02 -12.63 7.87
CA PHE A 77 3.45 -12.14 6.60
C PHE A 77 2.14 -11.36 6.84
N ASN A 78 1.26 -11.89 7.69
CA ASN A 78 0.01 -11.23 8.02
C ASN A 78 0.22 -9.96 8.85
N GLN A 79 1.21 -9.93 9.75
CA GLN A 79 1.57 -8.72 10.50
C GLN A 79 2.06 -7.63 9.54
N CYS A 80 2.85 -7.98 8.52
CA CYS A 80 3.24 -7.05 7.46
C CYS A 80 2.02 -6.53 6.67
N LEU A 81 1.08 -7.41 6.30
CA LEU A 81 -0.18 -7.00 5.66
C LEU A 81 -0.96 -6.00 6.52
N TYR A 82 -1.14 -6.28 7.81
CA TYR A 82 -1.78 -5.34 8.75
C TYR A 82 -1.05 -4.00 8.78
N SER A 83 0.28 -4.00 8.96
CA SER A 83 1.07 -2.77 9.04
C SER A 83 1.00 -1.96 7.76
N MET A 84 1.03 -2.61 6.58
CA MET A 84 0.88 -1.92 5.30
C MET A 84 -0.49 -1.27 5.17
N LEU A 85 -1.57 -1.99 5.52
CA LEU A 85 -2.93 -1.46 5.44
C LEU A 85 -3.15 -0.31 6.42
N LYS A 86 -2.68 -0.44 7.66
CA LYS A 86 -2.78 0.60 8.70
C LYS A 86 -1.98 1.85 8.33
N SER A 87 -0.73 1.69 7.91
CA SER A 87 0.14 2.80 7.52
C SER A 87 -0.40 3.55 6.30
N HIS A 88 -0.99 2.82 5.33
CA HIS A 88 -1.65 3.40 4.17
C HIS A 88 -2.79 4.34 4.58
N HIS A 89 -3.75 3.85 5.38
CA HIS A 89 -4.88 4.67 5.84
C HIS A 89 -4.49 5.79 6.82
N ASP A 90 -3.48 5.57 7.68
CA ASP A 90 -2.97 6.61 8.57
C ASP A 90 -2.37 7.77 7.77
N GLN A 91 -1.56 7.48 6.76
CA GLN A 91 -0.97 8.49 5.89
C GLN A 91 -2.05 9.27 5.12
N GLU A 92 -3.16 8.62 4.78
CA GLU A 92 -4.31 9.27 4.17
C GLU A 92 -4.99 10.25 5.11
N GLU A 93 -5.39 9.81 6.30
CA GLU A 93 -6.11 10.65 7.25
C GLU A 93 -5.26 11.74 7.90
N GLU A 94 -3.97 11.46 8.18
CA GLU A 94 -3.08 12.39 8.87
C GLU A 94 -2.53 13.48 7.94
N SER A 95 -2.47 13.21 6.63
CA SER A 95 -1.78 14.10 5.69
C SER A 95 -2.52 14.30 4.39
N LEU A 96 -2.89 13.23 3.68
CA LEU A 96 -3.37 13.35 2.31
C LEU A 96 -4.77 13.99 2.22
N PHE A 97 -5.72 13.47 2.98
CA PHE A 97 -7.10 13.96 3.02
C PHE A 97 -7.19 15.40 3.53
N PRO A 98 -6.50 15.81 4.62
CA PRO A 98 -6.41 17.21 5.01
C PRO A 98 -5.87 18.11 3.89
N ALA A 99 -4.86 17.66 3.15
CA ALA A 99 -4.26 18.44 2.08
C ALA A 99 -5.22 18.59 0.89
N PHE A 100 -6.01 17.56 0.57
CA PHE A 100 -7.12 17.69 -0.38
C PHE A 100 -8.20 18.66 0.10
N GLY A 101 -8.52 18.63 1.39
CA GLY A 101 -9.48 19.58 1.96
C GLY A 101 -9.03 21.03 1.82
N GLN A 102 -7.74 21.30 1.99
CA GLN A 102 -7.17 22.64 1.81
C GLN A 102 -7.23 23.12 0.36
N VAL A 103 -6.83 22.27 -0.60
CA VAL A 103 -6.75 22.68 -2.01
C VAL A 103 -8.11 22.80 -2.68
N THR A 104 -9.09 22.03 -2.21
CA THR A 104 -10.48 22.10 -2.67
C THR A 104 -11.27 23.21 -1.97
N GLY A 105 -10.77 23.72 -0.84
CA GLY A 105 -11.52 24.59 0.06
C GLY A 105 -12.68 23.88 0.77
N ASN A 106 -12.74 22.54 0.72
CA ASN A 106 -13.76 21.72 1.32
C ASN A 106 -13.12 20.67 2.27
N PRO A 107 -13.11 20.90 3.60
CA PRO A 107 -12.51 19.96 4.55
C PRO A 107 -13.15 18.57 4.53
N ASP A 108 -14.38 18.46 4.05
CA ASP A 108 -15.15 17.21 4.01
C ASP A 108 -15.04 16.47 2.67
N VAL A 109 -14.14 16.88 1.77
CA VAL A 109 -14.02 16.29 0.42
C VAL A 109 -13.73 14.79 0.42
N MET A 110 -13.09 14.27 1.47
CA MET A 110 -12.80 12.83 1.65
C MET A 110 -13.62 12.20 2.80
N ALA A 111 -14.69 12.85 3.28
CA ALA A 111 -15.42 12.39 4.46
C ALA A 111 -16.04 10.99 4.31
N VAL A 112 -16.44 10.62 3.08
CA VAL A 112 -16.92 9.25 2.77
C VAL A 112 -15.80 8.23 3.01
N ASN A 113 -14.58 8.49 2.55
CA ASN A 113 -13.45 7.58 2.70
C ASN A 113 -13.06 7.42 4.17
N VAL A 114 -13.04 8.51 4.95
CA VAL A 114 -12.85 8.46 6.41
C VAL A 114 -13.94 7.64 7.11
N GLN A 115 -15.19 7.76 6.66
CA GLN A 115 -16.28 6.97 7.21
C GLN A 115 -16.16 5.48 6.85
N GLU A 116 -15.64 5.16 5.67
CA GLU A 116 -15.34 3.79 5.25
C GLU A 116 -14.18 3.18 6.06
N HIS A 117 -13.12 3.95 6.36
CA HIS A 117 -12.07 3.50 7.29
C HIS A 117 -12.66 3.05 8.63
N LYS A 118 -13.53 3.89 9.21
CA LYS A 118 -14.23 3.58 10.46
C LYS A 118 -15.11 2.34 10.36
N ARG A 119 -15.64 2.00 9.18
CA ARG A 119 -16.51 0.83 8.98
C ARG A 119 -15.77 -0.50 9.12
N PHE A 120 -14.46 -0.56 8.85
CA PHE A 120 -13.68 -1.79 8.97
C PHE A 120 -12.67 -1.78 10.13
N GLU A 121 -12.56 -0.69 10.88
CA GLU A 121 -11.59 -0.54 11.97
C GLU A 121 -11.70 -1.65 13.02
N THR A 122 -12.93 -2.05 13.36
CA THR A 122 -13.16 -3.11 14.35
C THR A 122 -12.66 -4.46 13.85
N GLU A 123 -12.95 -4.80 12.60
CA GLU A 123 -12.54 -6.03 11.94
C GLU A 123 -11.02 -6.06 11.72
N LEU A 124 -10.43 -4.90 11.41
CA LEU A 124 -8.98 -4.73 11.28
C LEU A 124 -8.27 -4.96 12.62
N GLN A 125 -8.84 -4.45 13.71
CA GLN A 125 -8.34 -4.69 15.06
C GLN A 125 -8.47 -6.17 15.46
N ASN A 126 -9.59 -6.83 15.17
CA ASN A 126 -9.74 -8.27 15.42
C ASN A 126 -8.71 -9.11 14.65
N PHE A 127 -8.45 -8.73 13.39
CA PHE A 127 -7.40 -9.36 12.58
C PHE A 127 -6.01 -9.15 13.20
N ARG A 128 -5.69 -7.92 13.59
CA ARG A 128 -4.45 -7.57 14.29
C ARG A 128 -4.25 -8.40 15.56
N ASP A 129 -5.23 -8.43 16.44
CA ASP A 129 -5.09 -9.11 17.73
C ASP A 129 -4.81 -10.60 17.53
N TYR A 130 -5.51 -11.25 16.59
CA TYR A 130 -5.21 -12.63 16.25
C TYR A 130 -3.77 -12.82 15.75
N ILE A 131 -3.30 -12.04 14.78
CA ILE A 131 -1.99 -12.28 14.13
C ILE A 131 -0.80 -11.90 15.03
N PHE A 132 -0.98 -10.99 15.99
CA PHE A 132 0.07 -10.58 16.93
C PHE A 132 0.08 -11.42 18.22
N ASP A 133 -1.07 -11.89 18.68
CA ASP A 133 -1.16 -12.60 19.97
C ASP A 133 -1.14 -14.13 19.83
N THR A 134 -1.28 -14.66 18.60
CA THR A 134 -1.29 -16.10 18.35
C THR A 134 0.12 -16.69 18.43
N ASP A 135 0.35 -17.58 19.40
CA ASP A 135 1.49 -18.49 19.36
C ASP A 135 1.35 -19.46 18.15
N PRO A 136 2.43 -19.76 17.40
CA PRO A 136 2.38 -20.68 16.27
C PRO A 136 1.73 -22.04 16.55
N LYS A 137 1.77 -22.54 17.80
CA LYS A 137 1.10 -23.78 18.22
C LYS A 137 -0.41 -23.65 18.30
N ALA A 138 -0.90 -22.46 18.60
CA ALA A 138 -2.31 -22.13 18.72
C ALA A 138 -2.92 -21.66 17.39
N TYR A 139 -2.13 -21.62 16.31
CA TYR A 139 -2.59 -21.19 14.99
C TYR A 139 -3.82 -21.99 14.53
N SER A 140 -4.85 -21.27 14.11
CA SER A 140 -6.08 -21.80 13.54
C SER A 140 -6.35 -21.15 12.18
N GLY A 141 -6.04 -21.88 11.10
CA GLY A 141 -6.33 -21.44 9.75
C GLY A 141 -7.81 -21.07 9.54
N THR A 142 -8.72 -21.79 10.19
CA THR A 142 -10.16 -21.51 10.15
C THR A 142 -10.54 -20.21 10.85
N GLN A 143 -9.88 -19.87 11.97
CA GLN A 143 -10.12 -18.61 12.67
C GLN A 143 -9.61 -17.44 11.83
N LEU A 144 -8.39 -17.53 11.31
CA LEU A 144 -7.84 -16.52 10.41
C LEU A 144 -8.72 -16.31 9.18
N LYS A 145 -9.21 -17.41 8.58
CA LYS A 145 -10.13 -17.34 7.45
C LYS A 145 -11.40 -16.55 7.79
N SER A 146 -12.02 -16.85 8.93
CA SER A 146 -13.24 -16.14 9.37
C SER A 146 -12.98 -14.64 9.57
N LEU A 147 -11.83 -14.26 10.12
CA LEU A 147 -11.46 -12.85 10.28
C LEU A 147 -11.31 -12.15 8.92
N LEU A 148 -10.66 -12.82 7.96
CA LEU A 148 -10.50 -12.30 6.59
C LEU A 148 -11.82 -12.24 5.83
N GLU A 149 -12.78 -13.14 6.10
CA GLU A 149 -14.13 -13.10 5.52
C GLU A 149 -14.95 -11.92 6.03
N CYS A 150 -14.73 -11.48 7.28
CA CYS A 150 -15.35 -10.28 7.83
C CYS A 150 -14.66 -8.99 7.32
N LEU A 151 -13.32 -8.95 7.35
CA LEU A 151 -12.54 -7.77 7.00
C LEU A 151 -12.50 -7.50 5.49
N GLY A 152 -12.27 -8.54 4.69
CA GLY A 152 -11.88 -8.39 3.31
C GLY A 152 -12.92 -7.73 2.39
N PRO A 153 -14.22 -8.03 2.49
CA PRO A 153 -15.24 -7.33 1.71
C PRO A 153 -15.30 -5.83 2.00
N LEU A 154 -15.13 -5.42 3.26
CA LEU A 154 -15.17 -4.01 3.68
C LEU A 154 -13.97 -3.23 3.13
N VAL A 155 -12.77 -3.82 3.26
CA VAL A 155 -11.54 -3.25 2.69
C VAL A 155 -11.66 -3.18 1.17
N GLN A 156 -12.12 -4.23 0.50
CA GLN A 156 -12.31 -4.21 -0.95
C GLN A 156 -13.29 -3.12 -1.40
N GLU A 157 -14.44 -2.96 -0.72
CA GLU A 157 -15.41 -1.90 -1.01
C GLU A 157 -14.74 -0.53 -0.95
N HIS A 158 -14.09 -0.22 0.16
CA HIS A 158 -13.38 1.04 0.37
C HIS A 158 -12.31 1.31 -0.69
N LEU A 159 -11.42 0.34 -0.93
CA LEU A 159 -10.31 0.51 -1.87
C LEU A 159 -10.80 0.74 -3.31
N HIS A 160 -11.98 0.25 -3.69
CA HIS A 160 -12.59 0.56 -4.98
C HIS A 160 -13.26 1.94 -4.99
N HIS A 161 -14.03 2.27 -3.95
CA HIS A 161 -14.77 3.53 -3.87
C HIS A 161 -13.85 4.76 -3.86
N GLU A 162 -12.71 4.69 -3.17
CA GLU A 162 -11.77 5.80 -3.12
C GLU A 162 -11.28 6.24 -4.50
N ILE A 163 -11.10 5.31 -5.44
CA ILE A 163 -10.65 5.64 -6.80
C ILE A 163 -11.63 6.61 -7.48
N ALA A 164 -12.94 6.44 -7.25
CA ALA A 164 -13.95 7.35 -7.77
C ALA A 164 -13.88 8.72 -7.09
N THR A 165 -13.74 8.77 -5.76
CA THR A 165 -13.58 10.05 -5.03
C THR A 165 -12.34 10.82 -5.50
N LEU A 166 -11.22 10.13 -5.72
CA LEU A 166 -9.99 10.76 -6.20
C LEU A 166 -10.13 11.33 -7.60
N LEU A 167 -10.92 10.70 -8.48
CA LEU A 167 -11.25 11.26 -9.78
C LEU A 167 -12.08 12.55 -9.68
N ASP A 168 -12.98 12.65 -8.70
CA ASP A 168 -13.81 13.85 -8.49
C ASP A 168 -12.99 15.08 -8.07
N LEU A 169 -11.72 14.90 -7.66
CA LEU A 169 -10.77 16.01 -7.46
C LEU A 169 -10.38 16.72 -8.77
N HIS A 170 -10.88 16.29 -9.93
CA HIS A 170 -10.67 16.97 -11.22
C HIS A 170 -11.17 18.43 -11.24
N VAL A 171 -11.99 18.83 -10.27
CA VAL A 171 -12.52 20.19 -10.14
C VAL A 171 -11.48 21.20 -9.66
N VAL A 172 -10.36 20.73 -9.13
CA VAL A 172 -9.22 21.54 -8.67
C VAL A 172 -8.21 21.68 -9.81
N ASP A 173 -7.48 22.80 -9.87
CA ASP A 173 -6.35 22.95 -10.80
C ASP A 173 -5.34 21.79 -10.69
N SER A 174 -5.04 21.17 -11.84
CA SER A 174 -4.16 20.00 -11.96
C SER A 174 -2.78 20.20 -11.31
N LYS A 175 -2.18 21.39 -11.48
CA LYS A 175 -0.85 21.69 -10.94
C LYS A 175 -0.91 21.90 -9.42
N ALA A 176 -1.95 22.54 -8.92
CA ALA A 176 -2.19 22.69 -7.49
C ALA A 176 -2.36 21.31 -6.82
N LEU A 177 -3.21 20.45 -7.37
CA LEU A 177 -3.43 19.08 -6.86
C LEU A 177 -2.12 18.27 -6.85
N LYS A 178 -1.32 18.35 -7.92
CA LYS A 178 0.00 17.73 -8.00
C LYS A 178 0.98 18.25 -6.94
N GLY A 179 0.99 19.55 -6.70
CA GLY A 179 1.84 20.18 -5.69
C GLY A 179 1.51 19.67 -4.28
N VAL A 180 0.21 19.59 -3.97
CA VAL A 180 -0.32 19.15 -2.68
C VAL A 180 0.00 17.68 -2.42
N PHE A 181 -0.26 16.80 -3.39
CA PHE A 181 0.10 15.39 -3.29
C PHE A 181 1.60 15.17 -3.01
N GLY A 182 2.46 15.87 -3.77
CA GLY A 182 3.90 15.77 -3.59
C GLY A 182 4.38 16.24 -2.21
N MET A 183 3.69 17.20 -1.58
CA MET A 183 4.01 17.65 -0.22
C MET A 183 3.51 16.65 0.83
N ALA A 184 2.28 16.15 0.69
CA ALA A 184 1.71 15.17 1.61
C ALA A 184 2.56 13.89 1.71
N GLN A 185 3.09 13.40 0.59
CA GLN A 185 3.99 12.23 0.55
C GLN A 185 5.33 12.40 1.27
N ARG A 186 5.77 13.63 1.53
CA ARG A 186 7.03 13.93 2.22
C ARG A 186 6.85 14.18 3.73
N GLY A 187 5.62 14.14 4.22
CA GLY A 187 5.28 14.48 5.60
C GLY A 187 5.80 15.87 6.02
N SER A 188 5.79 16.13 7.33
CA SER A 188 6.33 17.37 7.91
C SER A 188 7.87 17.40 7.95
N SER A 189 8.53 16.25 7.81
CA SER A 189 9.98 16.07 7.87
C SER A 189 10.70 16.31 6.53
N GLY A 190 9.98 16.32 5.41
CA GLY A 190 10.53 16.51 4.07
C GLY A 190 11.14 15.24 3.43
N GLU A 191 11.19 14.14 4.18
CA GLU A 191 11.68 12.83 3.71
C GLU A 191 10.53 11.98 3.16
N PRO A 192 10.75 11.14 2.12
CA PRO A 192 9.72 10.24 1.62
C PRO A 192 9.19 9.32 2.73
N HIS A 193 7.86 9.20 2.85
CA HIS A 193 7.25 8.27 3.79
C HIS A 193 7.61 6.81 3.44
N ASP A 194 8.28 6.12 4.35
CA ASP A 194 8.71 4.73 4.19
C ASP A 194 7.77 3.82 4.98
N ILE A 195 6.81 3.21 4.28
CA ILE A 195 5.81 2.30 4.84
C ILE A 195 6.41 1.08 5.56
N PHE A 196 7.71 0.82 5.39
CA PHE A 196 8.39 -0.28 6.06
C PHE A 196 9.15 0.16 7.32
N ASN A 197 9.40 1.45 7.55
CA ASN A 197 10.14 1.89 8.76
C ASN A 197 9.28 1.88 10.04
N ASP A 198 7.96 2.00 9.94
CA ASP A 198 7.06 2.04 11.11
C ASP A 198 6.66 0.66 11.64
N ALA A 199 6.95 -0.40 10.89
CA ALA A 199 6.88 -1.75 11.42
C ALA A 199 8.18 -2.06 12.18
N SER A 200 8.16 -2.08 13.51
CA SER A 200 9.27 -2.57 14.34
C SER A 200 9.79 -3.95 13.89
N LEU A 201 8.91 -4.76 13.27
CA LEU A 201 9.20 -6.06 12.67
C LEU A 201 10.11 -6.03 11.43
N SER A 202 10.12 -4.93 10.65
CA SER A 202 10.90 -4.85 9.40
C SER A 202 12.42 -4.82 9.66
N ARG A 203 12.83 -4.29 10.81
CA ARG A 203 14.24 -4.25 11.23
C ARG A 203 14.80 -5.64 11.52
N GLU A 204 13.95 -6.58 11.96
CA GLU A 204 14.34 -7.97 12.25
C GLU A 204 14.26 -8.89 11.01
N LEU A 205 13.42 -8.57 10.02
CA LEU A 205 13.30 -9.31 8.75
C LEU A 205 14.44 -9.02 7.75
N CYS A 206 15.18 -7.94 7.97
CA CYS A 206 16.22 -7.43 7.05
C CYS A 206 17.36 -8.44 6.73
N PRO A 207 17.78 -9.36 7.61
CA PRO A 207 18.81 -10.35 7.27
C PRO A 207 18.31 -11.49 6.35
N ALA A 208 17.02 -11.84 6.41
CA ALA A 208 16.48 -13.01 5.69
C ALA A 208 16.06 -12.69 4.25
N VAL A 209 15.64 -11.45 3.97
CA VAL A 209 15.22 -11.01 2.63
C VAL A 209 16.41 -10.77 1.68
N ALA A 210 17.62 -10.58 2.22
CA ALA A 210 18.82 -10.25 1.46
C ALA A 210 19.45 -11.40 0.65
N GLN A 211 18.79 -12.57 0.56
CA GLN A 211 19.37 -13.78 -0.05
C GLN A 211 18.60 -14.34 -1.27
N MET A 212 17.93 -13.48 -2.03
CA MET A 212 17.38 -13.86 -3.34
C MET A 212 17.99 -12.98 -4.44
N ASP A 213 19.06 -13.48 -5.06
CA ASP A 213 19.66 -12.91 -6.26
C ASP A 213 18.74 -13.11 -7.48
N GLY A 214 18.59 -12.05 -8.28
CA GLY A 214 18.02 -12.15 -9.63
C GLY A 214 17.27 -10.89 -10.05
N GLY A 215 18.01 -9.89 -10.51
CA GLY A 215 17.53 -8.55 -10.86
C GLY A 215 16.19 -8.49 -11.59
N LEU A 216 15.22 -7.89 -10.91
CA LEU A 216 14.05 -7.25 -11.50
C LEU A 216 13.98 -5.82 -10.94
N ALA A 217 13.76 -4.85 -11.83
CA ALA A 217 13.65 -3.45 -11.47
C ALA A 217 12.49 -3.26 -10.48
N ILE A 218 12.84 -3.08 -9.21
CA ILE A 218 11.89 -2.97 -8.12
C ILE A 218 11.27 -1.56 -8.16
N PRO A 219 9.92 -1.43 -8.10
CA PRO A 219 9.27 -0.12 -8.02
C PRO A 219 9.87 0.73 -6.90
N TRP A 220 10.00 2.04 -7.13
CA TRP A 220 10.80 2.99 -6.34
C TRP A 220 10.50 2.98 -4.82
N CYS A 221 9.30 2.57 -4.40
CA CYS A 221 8.93 2.34 -3.00
C CYS A 221 9.82 1.30 -2.28
N MET A 222 10.46 0.39 -3.03
CA MET A 222 11.39 -0.60 -2.49
C MET A 222 12.87 -0.18 -2.64
N ALA A 223 13.18 0.83 -3.48
CA ALA A 223 14.56 1.27 -3.73
C ALA A 223 15.17 2.05 -2.56
N ILE A 224 14.34 2.62 -1.68
CA ILE A 224 14.77 3.25 -0.43
C ILE A 224 15.39 2.20 0.52
N CYS A 225 14.92 0.95 0.45
CA CYS A 225 15.46 -0.18 1.20
C CYS A 225 16.94 -0.46 0.86
N ALA A 226 17.38 -0.25 -0.40
CA ALA A 226 18.73 -0.57 -0.85
C ALA A 226 19.78 0.52 -0.56
N LYS A 227 19.40 1.81 -0.57
CA LYS A 227 20.37 2.91 -0.40
C LYS A 227 20.89 3.08 1.03
N ARG A 228 20.18 2.54 2.02
CA ARG A 228 20.62 2.55 3.43
C ARG A 228 21.47 1.32 3.80
N LEU A 229 21.53 0.30 2.95
CA LEU A 229 22.24 -0.97 3.18
C LEU A 229 23.77 -0.92 2.98
N LEU A 230 24.35 0.17 2.44
CA LEU A 230 25.79 0.23 2.12
C LEU A 230 26.65 1.12 3.05
N GLY A 231 26.08 1.69 4.12
CA GLY A 231 26.88 2.22 5.24
C GLY A 231 28.03 3.19 4.90
N LYS A 232 27.95 3.97 3.81
CA LYS A 232 28.96 5.00 3.53
C LYS A 232 28.44 6.38 3.97
N PRO A 233 29.14 7.09 4.86
CA PRO A 233 28.77 8.46 5.20
C PRO A 233 29.03 9.38 4.00
N ALA A 234 28.17 10.39 3.84
CA ALA A 234 28.36 11.46 2.89
C ALA A 234 29.63 12.25 3.26
N SER A 235 30.69 12.16 2.46
CA SER A 235 31.70 13.22 2.45
C SER A 235 31.23 14.33 1.50
N SER A 236 30.91 15.48 2.06
CA SER A 236 30.75 16.72 1.31
C SER A 236 32.11 17.20 0.78
N ALA A 237 32.30 17.20 -0.53
CA ALA A 237 33.20 18.14 -1.19
C ALA A 237 32.67 18.46 -2.58
N ILE A 238 32.28 19.73 -2.71
CA ILE A 238 31.63 20.41 -3.81
C ILE A 238 32.62 20.72 -4.95
N SER A 239 32.17 20.47 -6.19
CA SER A 239 32.47 21.13 -7.47
C SER A 239 33.91 21.44 -7.92
N LYS A 240 34.16 21.29 -9.23
CA LYS A 240 34.37 22.45 -10.12
C LYS A 240 34.12 22.07 -11.61
N PRO A 241 33.83 23.06 -12.48
CA PRO A 241 32.97 22.92 -13.66
C PRO A 241 33.74 22.62 -14.95
N VAL A 242 33.01 22.14 -15.97
CA VAL A 242 33.49 22.05 -17.35
C VAL A 242 32.89 23.20 -18.16
N GLU A 243 33.73 24.19 -18.48
CA GLU A 243 33.72 24.99 -19.71
C GLU A 243 35.21 25.09 -20.10
N SER A 244 35.66 24.85 -21.32
CA SER A 244 35.22 25.47 -22.57
C SER A 244 35.89 24.78 -23.76
N LEU A 245 35.31 25.01 -24.94
CA LEU A 245 35.85 24.75 -26.27
C LEU A 245 37.18 25.50 -26.55
N ILE A 246 37.85 25.03 -27.61
CA ILE A 246 38.89 25.67 -28.43
C ILE A 246 40.33 25.22 -28.10
N GLY A 247 40.86 24.42 -29.04
CA GLY A 247 42.23 23.94 -29.16
C GLY A 247 42.29 22.92 -30.29
#